data_AF-A0A842YAZ3-F1
#
_entry.id   AF-A0A842YAZ3-F1
#
_cell.length_a   1.000
_cell.length_b   1.000
_cell.length_c   1.000
_cell.angle_alpha   90.00
_cell.angle_beta   90.00
_cell.angle_gamma   90.00
#
_symmetry.space_group_name_H-M   'P 1'
#
loop_
_entity.id
_entity.type
_entity.pdbx_description
1 polymer ?
#
loop_
_entity_poly.entity_id
_entity_poly.type
_entity_poly.pdbx_seq_one_letter_code
_entity_poly.pdbx_strand_id
1 'polypeptide(L)'
;PQTRRKDSDLFEKILASETTPQFPTRLISKNGQIVHVEIKPTVVTFDGAPAVLACIRNISTQVELETAVTELENRFATLYDMSPVAYFMLTKNGAIEQVNAAAEELLGQEAEELIGKPISLFLPEPKPGYDPAAEIVREVLRGKSVKGLEMEMFRGNEKRIWISASSRALESGSDRPVSIGFTAVDITHRRSMEQKLRAESDRANLYMEVMTSELNMTNQNVLFALEDLSISLDLPERLQVLLSETSWSLRNAARMIANMGVLMSLHHEPPLKSKTKLLPHFNKAIREATRDFEWKTLEVKSNISDISFEVNGHAFMWYIFFNIIHFSGRSDPSDKVKM
;
A
#
# COMPACT_ATOMS: atom_id res chain seq x y z
N PRO A 1 -32.23 -3.36 60.82
CA PRO A 1 -32.88 -2.33 61.67
C PRO A 1 -33.17 -0.99 60.96
N GLN A 2 -32.35 -0.57 59.99
CA GLN A 2 -32.57 0.69 59.23
C GLN A 2 -33.55 0.57 58.05
N THR A 3 -33.79 -0.63 57.51
CA THR A 3 -34.74 -0.87 56.40
C THR A 3 -36.20 -0.74 56.84
N ARG A 4 -36.58 -1.30 58.00
CA ARG A 4 -37.96 -1.28 58.51
C ARG A 4 -38.57 0.11 58.79
N ARG A 5 -37.74 1.14 59.05
CA ARG A 5 -38.25 2.52 59.28
C ARG A 5 -38.56 3.24 57.96
N LYS A 6 -37.74 3.04 56.91
CA LYS A 6 -37.98 3.64 55.59
C LYS A 6 -39.22 3.06 54.91
N ASP A 7 -39.52 1.79 55.16
CA ASP A 7 -40.70 1.12 54.59
C ASP A 7 -42.02 1.66 55.17
N SER A 8 -42.02 2.08 56.45
CA SER A 8 -43.21 2.65 57.11
C SER A 8 -43.54 4.05 56.61
N ASP A 9 -42.53 4.91 56.42
CA ASP A 9 -42.71 6.28 55.88
C ASP A 9 -43.15 6.26 54.40
N LEU A 10 -42.68 5.27 53.63
CA LEU A 10 -43.10 5.09 52.24
C LEU A 10 -44.55 4.58 52.17
N PHE A 11 -44.95 3.70 53.10
CA PHE A 11 -46.32 3.17 53.20
C PHE A 11 -47.33 4.27 53.52
N GLU A 12 -47.05 5.16 54.48
CA GLU A 12 -47.92 6.30 54.79
C GLU A 12 -48.03 7.31 53.62
N LYS A 13 -46.92 7.57 52.91
CA LYS A 13 -46.94 8.45 51.72
C LYS A 13 -47.73 7.87 50.54
N ILE A 14 -47.67 6.55 50.33
CA ILE A 14 -48.44 5.88 49.28
C ILE A 14 -49.94 5.92 49.62
N LEU A 15 -50.32 5.73 50.89
CA LEU A 15 -51.71 5.82 51.33
C LEU A 15 -52.29 7.23 51.26
N ALA A 16 -51.46 8.26 51.42
CA ALA A 16 -51.86 9.67 51.31
C ALA A 16 -52.01 10.17 49.86
N SER A 17 -51.58 9.39 48.86
CA SER A 17 -51.53 9.82 47.46
C SER A 17 -52.47 8.96 46.59
N GLU A 18 -53.44 9.58 45.93
CA GLU A 18 -54.41 8.87 45.06
C GLU A 18 -53.77 8.22 43.83
N THR A 19 -52.56 8.64 43.44
CA THR A 19 -51.77 8.05 42.34
C THR A 19 -50.29 8.00 42.68
N THR A 20 -49.72 6.80 42.72
CA THR A 20 -48.28 6.59 42.95
C THR A 20 -47.55 6.20 41.67
N PRO A 21 -46.49 6.94 41.27
CA PRO A 21 -45.71 6.62 40.09
C PRO A 21 -44.92 5.32 40.29
N GLN A 22 -44.75 4.57 39.21
CA GLN A 22 -43.85 3.42 39.20
C GLN A 22 -42.39 3.90 39.30
N PHE A 23 -41.54 3.15 39.97
CA PHE A 23 -40.13 3.50 40.12
C PHE A 23 -39.22 2.26 39.98
N PRO A 24 -38.06 2.41 39.31
CA PRO A 24 -37.06 1.35 39.25
C PRO A 24 -36.28 1.27 40.57
N THR A 25 -35.97 0.05 41.02
CA THR A 25 -35.12 -0.21 42.18
C THR A 25 -34.40 -1.55 42.04
N ARG A 26 -33.56 -1.88 43.03
CA ARG A 26 -32.79 -3.12 43.10
C ARG A 26 -33.26 -3.94 44.30
N LEU A 27 -33.60 -5.20 44.07
CA LEU A 27 -33.88 -6.18 45.12
C LEU A 27 -32.77 -7.22 45.17
N ILE A 28 -32.61 -7.86 46.31
CA ILE A 28 -31.69 -8.99 46.48
C ILE A 28 -32.54 -10.26 46.51
N SER A 29 -32.26 -11.19 45.59
CA SER A 29 -32.94 -12.48 45.54
C SER A 29 -32.57 -13.35 46.74
N LYS A 30 -33.32 -14.42 46.98
CA LYS A 30 -32.99 -15.42 48.02
C LYS A 30 -31.57 -15.99 47.89
N ASN A 31 -31.02 -15.98 46.67
CA ASN A 31 -29.70 -16.51 46.35
C ASN A 31 -28.59 -15.44 46.43
N GLY A 32 -28.91 -14.22 46.88
CA GLY A 32 -27.96 -13.12 47.02
C GLY A 32 -27.69 -12.31 45.75
N GLN A 33 -28.36 -12.61 44.63
CA GLN A 33 -28.20 -11.86 43.37
C GLN A 33 -29.01 -10.56 43.38
N ILE A 34 -28.45 -9.51 42.78
CA ILE A 34 -29.17 -8.26 42.54
C ILE A 34 -30.12 -8.46 41.36
N VAL A 35 -31.39 -8.12 41.56
CA VAL A 35 -32.43 -8.14 40.54
C VAL A 35 -32.95 -6.71 40.37
N HIS A 36 -32.88 -6.20 39.15
CA HIS A 36 -33.49 -4.92 38.84
C HIS A 36 -35.00 -5.12 38.69
N VAL A 37 -35.77 -4.34 39.41
CA VAL A 37 -37.23 -4.40 39.40
C VAL A 37 -37.84 -3.01 39.25
N GLU A 38 -38.97 -2.94 38.57
CA GLU A 38 -39.85 -1.79 38.58
C GLU A 38 -41.01 -2.09 39.52
N ILE A 39 -41.24 -1.22 40.50
CA ILE A 39 -42.30 -1.39 41.49
C ILE A 39 -43.37 -0.35 41.23
N LYS A 40 -44.61 -0.81 41.05
CA LYS A 40 -45.81 0.03 41.02
C LYS A 40 -46.67 -0.26 42.23
N PRO A 41 -46.61 0.57 43.29
CA PRO A 41 -47.57 0.47 44.39
C PRO A 41 -48.92 1.02 43.94
N THR A 42 -50.00 0.39 44.39
CA THR A 42 -51.40 0.79 44.16
C THR A 42 -52.18 0.62 45.46
N VAL A 43 -52.92 1.64 45.86
CA VAL A 43 -53.79 1.56 47.06
C VAL A 43 -55.04 0.77 46.70
N VAL A 44 -55.35 -0.25 47.49
CA VAL A 44 -56.51 -1.14 47.33
C VAL A 44 -57.20 -1.36 48.67
N THR A 45 -58.48 -1.72 48.66
CA THR A 45 -59.18 -2.16 49.88
C THR A 45 -59.04 -3.67 50.02
N PHE A 46 -58.52 -4.14 51.16
CA PHE A 46 -58.40 -5.57 51.47
C PHE A 46 -58.99 -5.82 52.86
N ASP A 47 -59.96 -6.74 52.97
CA ASP A 47 -60.70 -7.02 54.21
C ASP A 47 -61.27 -5.77 54.93
N GLY A 48 -61.73 -4.79 54.17
CA GLY A 48 -62.33 -3.55 54.70
C GLY A 48 -61.34 -2.51 55.20
N ALA A 49 -60.03 -2.76 55.13
CA ALA A 49 -58.97 -1.82 55.48
C ALA A 49 -58.17 -1.38 54.22
N PRO A 50 -57.63 -0.14 54.21
CA PRO A 50 -56.73 0.29 53.15
C PRO A 50 -55.42 -0.50 53.19
N ALA A 51 -55.03 -1.05 52.04
CA ALA A 51 -53.83 -1.84 51.84
C ALA A 51 -53.06 -1.36 50.61
N VAL A 52 -51.76 -1.68 50.54
CA VAL A 52 -50.92 -1.37 49.37
C VAL A 52 -50.62 -2.68 48.63
N LEU A 53 -51.09 -2.77 47.39
CA LEU A 53 -50.69 -3.81 46.46
C LEU A 53 -49.49 -3.33 45.66
N ALA A 54 -48.35 -4.00 45.78
CA ALA A 54 -47.16 -3.71 44.99
C ALA A 54 -47.05 -4.70 43.81
N CYS A 55 -47.13 -4.19 42.59
CA CYS A 55 -46.77 -4.94 41.40
C CYS A 55 -45.27 -4.79 41.15
N ILE A 56 -44.55 -5.91 41.15
CA ILE A 56 -43.09 -5.95 40.95
C ILE A 56 -42.82 -6.59 39.59
N ARG A 57 -42.28 -5.82 38.65
CA ARG A 57 -41.85 -6.31 37.34
C ARG A 57 -40.35 -6.47 37.33
N ASN A 58 -39.84 -7.65 36.98
CA ASN A 58 -38.41 -7.83 36.74
C ASN A 58 -38.02 -7.13 35.44
N ILE A 59 -37.05 -6.21 35.52
CA ILE A 59 -36.50 -5.44 34.41
C ILE A 59 -34.99 -5.69 34.22
N SER A 60 -34.43 -6.73 34.85
CA SER A 60 -32.99 -7.05 34.79
C SER A 60 -32.52 -7.24 33.35
N THR A 61 -33.24 -8.02 32.54
CA THR A 61 -32.91 -8.22 31.13
C THR A 61 -32.93 -6.92 30.33
N GLN A 62 -33.85 -6.00 30.63
CA GLN A 62 -33.92 -4.71 29.95
C GLN A 62 -32.70 -3.85 30.30
N VAL A 63 -32.38 -3.73 31.59
CA VAL A 63 -31.23 -2.95 32.06
C VAL A 63 -29.91 -3.52 31.55
N GLU A 64 -29.77 -4.85 31.52
CA GLU A 64 -28.59 -5.52 30.97
C GLU A 64 -28.42 -5.25 29.47
N LEU A 65 -29.51 -5.31 28.69
CA LEU A 65 -29.48 -4.99 27.27
C LEU A 65 -29.15 -3.52 27.01
N GLU A 66 -29.78 -2.59 27.73
CA GLU A 66 -29.50 -1.16 27.63
C GLU A 66 -28.02 -0.87 27.96
N THR A 67 -27.51 -1.46 29.04
CA THR A 67 -26.11 -1.30 29.45
C THR A 67 -25.16 -1.87 28.39
N ALA A 68 -25.45 -3.06 27.85
CA ALA A 68 -24.63 -3.69 26.82
C ALA A 68 -24.61 -2.88 25.52
N VAL A 69 -25.74 -2.27 25.12
CA VAL A 69 -25.81 -1.37 23.98
C VAL A 69 -24.96 -0.13 24.22
N THR A 70 -25.10 0.54 25.36
CA THR A 70 -24.29 1.72 25.69
C THR A 70 -22.79 1.40 25.76
N GLU A 71 -22.42 0.25 26.32
CA GLU A 71 -21.02 -0.18 26.37
C GLU A 71 -20.44 -0.43 24.98
N LEU A 72 -21.22 -1.08 24.10
CA LEU A 72 -20.83 -1.27 22.70
C LEU A 72 -20.72 0.07 21.97
N GLU A 73 -21.69 0.96 22.10
CA GLU A 73 -21.68 2.29 21.49
C GLU A 73 -20.43 3.09 21.89
N ASN A 74 -20.14 3.16 23.19
CA ASN A 74 -18.96 3.84 23.72
C ASN A 74 -17.66 3.21 23.19
N ARG A 75 -17.59 1.88 23.14
CA ARG A 75 -16.44 1.17 22.59
C ARG A 75 -16.24 1.45 21.10
N PHE A 76 -17.32 1.46 20.31
CA PHE A 76 -17.24 1.78 18.88
C PHE A 76 -16.85 3.23 18.65
N ALA A 77 -17.44 4.18 19.39
CA ALA A 77 -17.06 5.60 19.32
C ALA A 77 -15.56 5.80 19.63
N THR A 78 -15.07 5.15 20.69
CA THR A 78 -13.65 5.20 21.06
C THR A 78 -12.75 4.64 19.94
N LEU A 79 -13.10 3.50 19.34
CA LEU A 79 -12.34 2.92 18.24
C LEU A 79 -12.38 3.77 16.96
N TYR A 80 -13.52 4.42 16.71
CA TYR A 80 -13.71 5.33 15.59
C TYR A 80 -12.80 6.57 15.73
N ASP A 81 -12.74 7.17 16.92
CA ASP A 81 -11.93 8.36 17.19
C ASP A 81 -10.43 8.09 17.32
N MET A 82 -10.04 6.94 17.86
CA MET A 82 -8.61 6.56 17.92
C MET A 82 -8.05 6.06 16.58
N SER A 83 -8.89 5.95 15.55
CA SER A 83 -8.44 5.44 14.26
C SER A 83 -7.49 6.42 13.59
N PRO A 84 -6.31 5.98 13.09
CA PRO A 84 -5.38 6.85 12.37
C PRO A 84 -5.84 7.21 10.96
N VAL A 85 -6.99 6.67 10.52
CA VAL A 85 -7.58 6.94 9.22
C VAL A 85 -8.69 7.95 9.40
N ALA A 86 -8.71 8.99 8.56
CA ALA A 86 -9.81 9.94 8.55
C ALA A 86 -11.07 9.27 8.03
N TYR A 87 -12.14 9.28 8.83
CA TYR A 87 -13.45 8.77 8.47
C TYR A 87 -14.45 9.90 8.34
N PHE A 88 -15.25 9.83 7.29
CA PHE A 88 -16.34 10.74 7.01
C PHE A 88 -17.60 9.91 6.72
N MET A 89 -18.71 10.29 7.35
CA MET A 89 -20.03 9.84 6.93
C MET A 89 -20.66 10.97 6.13
N LEU A 90 -21.09 10.67 4.91
CA LEU A 90 -21.68 11.64 4.01
C LEU A 90 -23.13 11.27 3.72
N THR A 91 -23.97 12.28 3.54
CA THR A 91 -25.29 12.13 2.93
C THR A 91 -25.16 11.64 1.48
N LYS A 92 -26.27 11.17 0.88
CA LYS A 92 -26.37 10.90 -0.56
C LYS A 92 -26.00 12.07 -1.47
N ASN A 93 -26.05 13.30 -0.95
CA ASN A 93 -25.70 14.54 -1.66
C ASN A 93 -24.24 14.95 -1.44
N GLY A 94 -23.45 14.17 -0.69
CA GLY A 94 -22.05 14.47 -0.39
C GLY A 94 -21.81 15.47 0.74
N ALA A 95 -22.86 15.88 1.48
CA ALA A 95 -22.72 16.68 2.69
C ALA A 95 -22.22 15.83 3.88
N ILE A 96 -21.32 16.36 4.69
CA ILE A 96 -20.73 15.67 5.84
C ILE A 96 -21.75 15.57 6.98
N GLU A 97 -22.05 14.36 7.44
CA GLU A 97 -22.90 14.07 8.61
C GLU A 97 -22.08 13.84 9.88
N GLN A 98 -20.93 13.14 9.75
CA GLN A 98 -20.04 12.82 10.86
C GLN A 98 -18.58 12.74 10.41
N VAL A 99 -17.68 13.01 11.34
CA VAL A 99 -16.22 12.87 11.18
C VAL A 99 -15.61 12.30 12.46
N ASN A 100 -14.47 11.62 12.36
CA ASN A 100 -13.67 11.24 13.53
C ASN A 100 -12.53 12.24 13.78
N ALA A 101 -11.84 12.09 14.92
CA ALA A 101 -10.70 12.94 15.27
C ALA A 101 -9.60 13.00 14.17
N ALA A 102 -9.30 11.88 13.49
CA ALA A 102 -8.33 11.88 12.40
C ALA A 102 -8.78 12.68 11.16
N ALA A 103 -10.09 12.78 10.92
CA ALA A 103 -10.62 13.64 9.86
C ALA A 103 -10.53 15.13 10.20
N GLU A 104 -10.73 15.50 11.47
CA GLU A 104 -10.48 16.86 11.96
C GLU A 104 -9.01 17.23 11.79
N GLU A 105 -8.09 16.34 12.17
CA GLU A 105 -6.64 16.55 12.01
C GLU A 105 -6.24 16.64 10.52
N LEU A 106 -6.83 15.79 9.68
CA LEU A 106 -6.57 15.77 8.24
C LEU A 106 -6.97 17.10 7.58
N LEU A 107 -8.14 17.64 7.94
CA LEU A 107 -8.68 18.88 7.38
C LEU A 107 -8.24 20.15 8.12
N GLY A 108 -7.76 20.02 9.35
CA GLY A 108 -7.39 21.13 10.22
C GLY A 108 -8.58 21.96 10.69
N GLN A 109 -9.77 21.36 10.79
CA GLN A 109 -11.02 22.01 11.22
C GLN A 109 -11.75 21.09 12.20
N GLU A 110 -12.45 21.69 13.18
CA GLU A 110 -13.27 20.97 14.15
C GLU A 110 -14.54 20.41 13.49
N ALA A 111 -15.08 19.31 14.03
CA ALA A 111 -16.25 18.62 13.52
C ALA A 111 -17.46 19.55 13.35
N GLU A 112 -17.67 20.48 14.27
CA GLU A 112 -18.75 21.46 14.24
C GLU A 112 -18.68 22.37 13.01
N GLU A 113 -17.48 22.65 12.52
CA GLU A 113 -17.29 23.43 11.29
C GLU A 113 -17.45 22.58 10.04
N LEU A 114 -17.20 21.28 10.11
CA LEU A 114 -17.22 20.35 8.99
C LEU A 114 -18.63 19.83 8.69
N ILE A 115 -19.42 19.57 9.74
CA ILE A 115 -20.76 18.99 9.63
C ILE A 115 -21.67 19.92 8.80
N GLY A 116 -22.41 19.35 7.87
CA GLY A 116 -23.32 20.04 6.94
C GLY A 116 -22.64 20.60 5.70
N LYS A 117 -21.30 20.75 5.67
CA LYS A 117 -20.57 21.20 4.47
C LYS A 117 -20.44 20.07 3.44
N PRO A 118 -20.47 20.37 2.14
CA PRO A 118 -20.20 19.39 1.10
C PRO A 118 -18.70 19.04 1.06
N ILE A 119 -18.39 17.75 0.99
CA ILE A 119 -17.00 17.26 0.92
C ILE A 119 -16.23 17.80 -0.29
N SER A 120 -16.95 18.20 -1.35
CA SER A 120 -16.38 18.78 -2.56
C SER A 120 -15.62 20.09 -2.32
N LEU A 121 -15.90 20.83 -1.24
CA LEU A 121 -15.13 22.02 -0.87
C LEU A 121 -13.67 21.73 -0.56
N PHE A 122 -13.38 20.49 -0.12
CA PHE A 122 -12.04 20.05 0.23
C PHE A 122 -11.38 19.29 -0.92
N LEU A 123 -12.02 19.19 -2.08
CA LEU A 123 -11.51 18.48 -3.24
C LEU A 123 -11.20 19.49 -4.37
N PRO A 124 -10.32 19.13 -5.33
CA PRO A 124 -10.07 19.93 -6.50
C PRO A 124 -11.35 20.33 -7.22
N GLU A 125 -11.39 21.60 -7.65
CA GLU A 125 -12.52 22.12 -8.42
C GLU A 125 -12.80 21.23 -9.64
N PRO A 126 -14.08 21.01 -9.95
CA PRO A 126 -14.47 20.22 -11.10
C PRO A 126 -13.94 20.85 -12.39
N LYS A 127 -13.28 20.03 -13.20
CA LYS A 127 -12.87 20.41 -14.56
C LYS A 127 -13.98 20.05 -15.54
N PRO A 128 -14.06 20.70 -16.72
CA PRO A 128 -15.03 20.31 -17.74
C PRO A 128 -14.92 18.81 -18.06
N GLY A 129 -15.97 18.05 -17.73
CA GLY A 129 -16.04 16.59 -17.93
C GLY A 129 -15.54 15.72 -16.77
N TYR A 130 -15.01 16.28 -15.69
CA TYR A 130 -14.51 15.53 -14.53
C TYR A 130 -14.76 16.28 -13.22
N ASP A 131 -15.64 15.73 -12.39
CA ASP A 131 -15.88 16.18 -11.01
C ASP A 131 -15.51 15.01 -10.07
N PRO A 132 -14.38 15.12 -9.34
CA PRO A 132 -13.92 14.04 -8.48
C PRO A 132 -14.94 13.65 -7.41
N ALA A 133 -15.61 14.65 -6.81
CA ALA A 133 -16.57 14.42 -5.74
C ALA A 133 -17.84 13.75 -6.28
N ALA A 134 -18.38 14.28 -7.39
CA ALA A 134 -19.58 13.73 -8.00
C ALA A 134 -19.35 12.33 -8.60
N GLU A 135 -18.13 12.03 -9.08
CA GLU A 135 -17.80 10.71 -9.61
C GLU A 135 -17.73 9.66 -8.51
N ILE A 136 -17.07 9.96 -7.39
CA ILE A 136 -17.02 9.07 -6.21
C ILE A 136 -18.43 8.79 -5.69
N VAL A 137 -19.25 9.83 -5.49
CA VAL A 137 -20.64 9.68 -5.02
C VAL A 137 -21.45 8.84 -6.01
N ARG A 138 -21.33 9.11 -7.32
CA ARG A 138 -22.09 8.40 -8.36
C ARG A 138 -21.74 6.92 -8.45
N GLU A 139 -20.45 6.57 -8.40
CA GLU A 139 -20.02 5.17 -8.44
C GLU A 139 -20.48 4.43 -7.18
N VAL A 140 -20.44 5.08 -6.02
CA VAL A 140 -20.93 4.50 -4.76
C VAL A 140 -22.44 4.26 -4.78
N LEU A 141 -23.23 5.23 -5.27
CA LEU A 141 -24.69 5.09 -5.38
C LEU A 141 -25.11 4.04 -6.42
N ARG A 142 -24.22 3.67 -7.36
CA ARG A 142 -24.42 2.54 -8.29
C ARG A 142 -24.12 1.18 -7.66
N GLY A 143 -23.80 1.13 -6.36
CA GLY A 143 -23.46 -0.10 -5.64
C GLY A 143 -22.01 -0.54 -5.81
N LYS A 144 -21.14 0.31 -6.39
CA LYS A 144 -19.70 0.03 -6.45
C LYS A 144 -19.01 0.60 -5.22
N SER A 145 -17.78 0.15 -4.98
CA SER A 145 -16.91 0.74 -3.96
C SER A 145 -15.66 1.30 -4.63
N VAL A 146 -15.23 2.48 -4.17
CA VAL A 146 -13.95 3.08 -4.55
C VAL A 146 -12.92 2.66 -3.50
N LYS A 147 -11.76 2.17 -3.92
CA LYS A 147 -10.69 1.75 -3.00
C LYS A 147 -9.36 2.31 -3.46
N GLY A 148 -8.67 2.99 -2.56
CA GLY A 148 -7.30 3.46 -2.77
C GLY A 148 -7.14 4.44 -3.94
N LEU A 149 -8.17 5.25 -4.23
CA LEU A 149 -8.06 6.28 -5.26
C LEU A 149 -7.13 7.39 -4.75
N GLU A 150 -5.96 7.51 -5.36
CA GLU A 150 -5.04 8.61 -5.05
C GLU A 150 -5.53 9.91 -5.68
N MET A 151 -5.76 10.93 -4.86
CA MET A 151 -6.21 12.24 -5.31
C MET A 151 -5.72 13.36 -4.41
N GLU A 152 -5.80 14.58 -4.89
CA GLU A 152 -5.52 15.77 -4.08
C GLU A 152 -6.73 16.10 -3.19
N MET A 153 -6.44 16.62 -1.99
CA MET A 153 -7.41 17.18 -1.05
C MET A 153 -6.82 18.48 -0.47
N PHE A 154 -7.67 19.41 -0.06
CA PHE A 154 -7.30 20.66 0.58
C PHE A 154 -7.50 20.56 2.09
N ARG A 155 -6.42 20.83 2.83
CA ARG A 155 -6.46 21.05 4.27
C ARG A 155 -6.67 22.56 4.50
N GLY A 156 -7.86 22.94 4.96
CA GLY A 156 -8.27 24.34 5.07
C GLY A 156 -8.18 25.09 3.74
N ASN A 157 -7.88 26.40 3.78
CA ASN A 157 -7.90 27.26 2.59
C ASN A 157 -6.68 27.17 1.66
N GLU A 158 -5.57 26.52 2.03
CA GLU A 158 -4.32 26.72 1.24
C GLU A 158 -3.40 25.50 1.09
N LYS A 159 -3.46 24.47 1.94
CA LYS A 159 -2.49 23.37 1.88
C LYS A 159 -3.03 22.17 1.10
N ARG A 160 -2.45 21.90 -0.06
CA ARG A 160 -2.72 20.68 -0.84
C ARG A 160 -2.00 19.49 -0.23
N ILE A 161 -2.76 18.42 0.01
CA ILE A 161 -2.27 17.13 0.46
C ILE A 161 -2.71 16.05 -0.54
N TRP A 162 -1.92 14.98 -0.65
CA TRP A 162 -2.32 13.79 -1.40
C TRP A 162 -2.97 12.81 -0.44
N ILE A 163 -4.14 12.30 -0.82
CA ILE A 163 -4.86 11.28 -0.06
C ILE A 163 -5.06 10.03 -0.89
N SER A 164 -5.08 8.87 -0.21
CA SER A 164 -5.64 7.64 -0.73
C SER A 164 -7.08 7.51 -0.23
N ALA A 165 -8.04 7.82 -1.09
CA ALA A 165 -9.46 7.84 -0.77
C ALA A 165 -10.11 6.46 -1.01
N SER A 166 -10.97 6.04 -0.09
CA SER A 166 -11.87 4.90 -0.32
C SER A 166 -13.29 5.30 0.06
N SER A 167 -14.27 4.78 -0.66
CA SER A 167 -15.67 5.11 -0.44
C SER A 167 -16.59 3.93 -0.70
N ARG A 168 -17.62 3.78 0.14
CA ARG A 168 -18.64 2.74 0.01
C ARG A 168 -19.99 3.22 0.51
N ALA A 169 -21.06 2.65 -0.02
CA ALA A 169 -22.39 2.85 0.52
C ALA A 169 -22.48 2.14 1.87
N LEU A 170 -23.07 2.82 2.85
CA LEU A 170 -23.47 2.26 4.13
C LEU A 170 -24.98 2.07 4.05
N GLU A 171 -25.40 0.81 4.03
CA GLU A 171 -26.82 0.48 4.16
C GLU A 171 -27.27 0.89 5.56
N SER A 172 -28.24 1.78 5.60
CA SER A 172 -28.95 2.10 6.83
C SER A 172 -30.20 1.22 6.88
N GLY A 173 -30.57 0.75 8.08
CA GLY A 173 -31.79 -0.05 8.27
C GLY A 173 -33.03 0.64 7.66
N SER A 174 -34.11 -0.11 7.45
CA SER A 174 -35.29 0.15 6.59
C SER A 174 -35.97 1.54 6.59
N ASP A 175 -35.55 2.47 7.44
CA ASP A 175 -36.13 3.81 7.61
C ASP A 175 -35.11 4.97 7.52
N ARG A 176 -33.84 4.70 7.17
CA ARG A 176 -32.81 5.73 7.01
C ARG A 176 -32.27 5.80 5.57
N PRO A 177 -31.99 7.00 5.05
CA PRO A 177 -31.39 7.17 3.73
C PRO A 177 -30.00 6.50 3.70
N VAL A 178 -29.61 6.03 2.51
CA VAL A 178 -28.26 5.48 2.27
C VAL A 178 -27.23 6.58 2.53
N SER A 179 -26.34 6.34 3.50
CA SER A 179 -25.18 7.18 3.76
C SER A 179 -23.97 6.62 3.01
N ILE A 180 -22.98 7.47 2.77
CA ILE A 180 -21.73 7.13 2.08
C ILE A 180 -20.62 7.21 3.11
N GLY A 181 -19.96 6.08 3.37
CA GLY A 181 -18.74 6.06 4.17
C GLY A 181 -17.56 6.40 3.28
N PHE A 182 -16.87 7.49 3.58
CA PHE A 182 -15.66 7.94 2.90
C PHE A 182 -14.48 7.91 3.86
N THR A 183 -13.36 7.37 3.42
CA THR A 183 -12.11 7.33 4.20
C THR A 183 -10.99 7.98 3.41
N ALA A 184 -10.12 8.69 4.11
CA ALA A 184 -8.96 9.32 3.54
C ALA A 184 -7.71 9.02 4.38
N VAL A 185 -6.64 8.62 3.70
CA VAL A 185 -5.32 8.42 4.30
C VAL A 185 -4.37 9.41 3.66
N ASP A 186 -3.70 10.25 4.45
CA ASP A 186 -2.66 11.14 3.93
C ASP A 186 -1.47 10.31 3.41
N ILE A 187 -1.20 10.43 2.11
CA ILE A 187 -0.09 9.76 1.42
C ILE A 187 0.95 10.77 0.92
N THR A 188 0.87 12.04 1.35
CA THR A 188 1.78 13.11 0.92
C THR A 188 3.23 12.75 1.21
N HIS A 189 3.51 12.27 2.43
CA HIS A 189 4.85 11.86 2.83
C HIS A 189 5.34 10.68 1.98
N ARG A 190 4.50 9.64 1.82
CA ARG A 190 4.80 8.47 1.00
C ARG A 190 5.13 8.86 -0.44
N ARG A 191 4.30 9.68 -1.09
CA ARG A 191 4.55 10.15 -2.46
C ARG A 191 5.82 10.97 -2.56
N SER A 192 6.10 11.84 -1.59
CA SER A 192 7.34 12.63 -1.59
C SER A 192 8.58 11.76 -1.49
N MET A 193 8.53 10.67 -0.70
CA MET A 193 9.62 9.70 -0.59
C MET A 193 9.78 8.88 -1.87
N GLU A 194 8.69 8.38 -2.44
CA GLU A 194 8.72 7.64 -3.70
C GLU A 194 9.25 8.52 -4.85
N GLN A 195 8.85 9.79 -4.92
CA GLN A 195 9.37 10.74 -5.92
C GLN A 195 10.86 11.03 -5.73
N LYS A 196 11.31 11.26 -4.48
CA LYS A 196 12.74 11.45 -4.19
C LYS A 196 13.55 10.21 -4.58
N LEU A 197 13.08 9.02 -4.23
CA LEU A 197 13.74 7.77 -4.56
C LEU A 197 13.83 7.57 -6.08
N ARG A 198 12.75 7.86 -6.81
CA ARG A 198 12.75 7.82 -8.29
C ARG A 198 13.76 8.81 -8.86
N ALA A 199 13.74 10.07 -8.40
CA ALA A 199 14.67 11.08 -8.88
C ALA A 199 16.15 10.72 -8.61
N GLU A 200 16.46 10.17 -7.43
CA GLU A 200 17.81 9.68 -7.11
C GLU A 200 18.19 8.47 -7.96
N SER A 201 17.26 7.54 -8.21
CA SER A 201 17.47 6.41 -9.11
C SER A 201 17.78 6.88 -10.54
N ASP A 202 16.97 7.79 -11.08
CA ASP A 202 17.15 8.35 -12.42
C ASP A 202 18.48 9.09 -12.54
N ARG A 203 18.87 9.82 -11.50
CA ARG A 203 20.16 10.52 -11.44
C ARG A 203 21.34 9.55 -11.38
N ALA A 204 21.26 8.51 -10.56
CA ALA A 204 22.29 7.48 -10.48
C ALA A 204 22.44 6.76 -11.83
N ASN A 205 21.33 6.47 -12.51
CA ASN A 205 21.33 5.88 -13.84
C ASN A 205 22.01 6.76 -14.87
N LEU A 206 21.69 8.06 -14.90
CA LEU A 206 22.33 9.01 -15.81
C LEU A 206 23.85 9.07 -15.58
N TYR A 207 24.29 9.12 -14.32
CA TYR A 207 25.73 9.08 -14.01
C TYR A 207 26.37 7.78 -14.47
N MET A 208 25.72 6.64 -14.25
CA MET A 208 26.26 5.37 -14.70
C MET A 208 26.33 5.28 -16.22
N GLU A 209 25.35 5.79 -16.96
CA GLU A 209 25.36 5.81 -18.43
C GLU A 209 26.51 6.68 -18.97
N VAL A 210 26.66 7.89 -18.44
CA VAL A 210 27.76 8.81 -18.82
C VAL A 210 29.12 8.17 -18.49
N MET A 211 29.30 7.66 -17.28
CA MET A 211 30.55 7.01 -16.87
C MET A 211 30.89 5.78 -17.72
N THR A 212 29.88 4.97 -18.07
CA THR A 212 30.05 3.79 -18.94
C THR A 212 30.55 4.22 -20.31
N SER A 213 29.99 5.30 -20.87
CA SER A 213 30.42 5.87 -22.14
C SER A 213 31.86 6.41 -22.06
N GLU A 214 32.18 7.21 -21.05
CA GLU A 214 33.52 7.80 -20.87
C GLU A 214 34.61 6.74 -20.64
N LEU A 215 34.34 5.74 -19.81
CA LEU A 215 35.28 4.65 -19.57
C LEU A 215 35.49 3.80 -20.82
N ASN A 216 34.44 3.56 -21.60
CA ASN A 216 34.58 2.87 -22.90
C ASN A 216 35.42 3.69 -23.88
N MET A 217 35.18 4.99 -24.01
CA MET A 217 36.01 5.87 -24.86
C MET A 217 37.47 5.86 -24.42
N THR A 218 37.72 5.99 -23.11
CA THR A 218 39.08 5.98 -22.55
C THR A 218 39.78 4.65 -22.82
N ASN A 219 39.10 3.52 -22.60
CA ASN A 219 39.63 2.19 -22.90
C ASN A 219 39.96 2.02 -24.39
N GLN A 220 39.09 2.48 -25.29
CA GLN A 220 39.36 2.43 -26.73
C GLN A 220 40.59 3.26 -27.10
N ASN A 221 40.72 4.47 -26.57
CA ASN A 221 41.89 5.32 -26.83
C ASN A 221 43.19 4.65 -26.37
N VAL A 222 43.19 4.02 -25.19
CA VAL A 222 44.38 3.30 -24.70
C VAL A 222 44.67 2.08 -25.57
N LEU A 223 43.65 1.30 -25.96
CA LEU A 223 43.83 0.16 -26.86
C LEU A 223 44.43 0.57 -28.22
N PHE A 224 43.90 1.63 -28.85
CA PHE A 224 44.45 2.13 -30.10
C PHE A 224 45.92 2.55 -29.97
N ALA A 225 46.29 3.24 -28.88
CA ALA A 225 47.67 3.62 -28.64
C ALA A 225 48.59 2.40 -28.44
N LEU A 226 48.13 1.37 -27.72
CA LEU A 226 48.89 0.13 -27.54
C LEU A 226 49.04 -0.65 -28.84
N GLU A 227 47.99 -0.74 -29.66
CA GLU A 227 48.03 -1.38 -30.98
C GLU A 227 48.98 -0.63 -31.93
N ASP A 228 48.91 0.70 -31.97
CA ASP A 228 49.83 1.52 -32.76
C ASP A 228 51.29 1.34 -32.31
N LEU A 229 51.55 1.37 -31.00
CA LEU A 229 52.89 1.08 -30.45
C LEU A 229 53.39 -0.32 -30.85
N SER A 230 52.50 -1.31 -30.86
CA SER A 230 52.84 -2.67 -31.25
C SER A 230 53.14 -2.84 -32.74
N ILE A 231 52.58 -1.98 -33.60
CA ILE A 231 52.75 -2.05 -35.07
C ILE A 231 53.90 -1.14 -35.53
N SER A 232 54.02 0.03 -34.93
CA SER A 232 54.93 1.11 -35.36
C SER A 232 56.34 1.00 -34.81
N LEU A 233 56.56 0.22 -33.74
CA LEU A 233 57.88 0.03 -33.12
C LEU A 233 58.31 -1.43 -33.19
N ASP A 234 59.57 -1.66 -33.55
CA ASP A 234 60.21 -2.97 -33.46
C ASP A 234 60.60 -3.24 -32.00
N LEU A 235 59.61 -3.69 -31.21
CA LEU A 235 59.75 -3.87 -29.78
C LEU A 235 60.41 -5.22 -29.45
N PRO A 236 61.30 -5.28 -28.45
CA PRO A 236 61.78 -6.53 -27.88
C PRO A 236 60.63 -7.47 -27.49
N GLU A 237 60.82 -8.78 -27.67
CA GLU A 237 59.82 -9.84 -27.43
C GLU A 237 59.16 -9.73 -26.03
N ARG A 238 59.94 -9.40 -24.99
CA ARG A 238 59.43 -9.18 -23.63
C ARG A 238 58.41 -8.03 -23.55
N LEU A 239 58.61 -6.95 -24.29
CA LEU A 239 57.68 -5.81 -24.31
C LEU A 239 56.43 -6.11 -25.15
N GLN A 240 56.56 -6.90 -26.22
CA GLN A 240 55.40 -7.38 -26.99
C GLN A 240 54.45 -8.22 -26.13
N VAL A 241 54.99 -9.13 -25.30
CA VAL A 241 54.20 -9.92 -24.34
C VAL A 241 53.49 -9.03 -23.31
N LEU A 242 54.18 -8.03 -22.76
CA LEU A 242 53.57 -7.10 -21.80
C LEU A 242 52.45 -6.25 -22.43
N LEU A 243 52.63 -5.81 -23.69
CA LEU A 243 51.61 -5.07 -24.42
C LEU A 243 50.39 -5.94 -24.71
N SER A 244 50.56 -7.20 -25.12
CA SER A 244 49.45 -8.10 -25.39
C SER A 244 48.66 -8.43 -24.13
N GLU A 245 49.32 -8.67 -22.98
CA GLU A 245 48.65 -8.85 -21.68
C GLU A 245 47.87 -7.61 -21.23
N THR A 246 48.43 -6.42 -21.45
CA THR A 246 47.79 -5.15 -21.10
C THR A 246 46.57 -4.89 -21.98
N SER A 247 46.71 -5.09 -23.30
CA SER A 247 45.61 -4.99 -24.26
C SER A 247 44.49 -5.97 -23.95
N TRP A 248 44.81 -7.21 -23.60
CA TRP A 248 43.81 -8.19 -23.17
C TRP A 248 43.07 -7.76 -21.90
N SER A 249 43.79 -7.25 -20.90
CA SER A 249 43.20 -6.76 -19.65
C SER A 249 42.26 -5.57 -19.88
N LEU A 250 42.63 -4.64 -20.78
CA LEU A 250 41.79 -3.51 -21.17
C LEU A 250 40.55 -3.94 -21.97
N ARG A 251 40.68 -4.89 -22.90
CA ARG A 251 39.54 -5.47 -23.62
C ARG A 251 38.56 -6.15 -22.67
N ASN A 252 39.06 -6.85 -21.65
CA ASN A 252 38.23 -7.42 -20.60
C ASN A 252 37.50 -6.33 -19.79
N ALA A 253 38.20 -5.25 -19.40
CA ALA A 253 37.59 -4.14 -18.66
C ALA A 253 36.48 -3.47 -19.48
N ALA A 254 36.72 -3.20 -20.76
CA ALA A 254 35.71 -2.65 -21.68
C ALA A 254 34.48 -3.56 -21.78
N ARG A 255 34.65 -4.88 -21.80
CA ARG A 255 33.53 -5.84 -21.77
C ARG A 255 32.76 -5.81 -20.45
N MET A 256 33.43 -5.70 -19.31
CA MET A 256 32.74 -5.57 -18.02
C MET A 256 31.88 -4.30 -17.98
N ILE A 257 32.41 -3.18 -18.50
CA ILE A 257 31.68 -1.91 -18.61
C ILE A 257 30.47 -2.05 -19.54
N ALA A 258 30.65 -2.65 -20.73
CA ALA A 258 29.55 -2.92 -21.66
C ALA A 258 28.46 -3.82 -21.05
N ASN A 259 28.85 -4.87 -20.32
CA ASN A 259 27.92 -5.74 -19.60
C ASN A 259 27.15 -4.99 -18.51
N MET A 260 27.82 -4.08 -17.79
CA MET A 260 27.17 -3.23 -16.78
C MET A 260 26.08 -2.36 -17.42
N GLY A 261 26.35 -1.75 -18.58
CA GLY A 261 25.35 -0.99 -19.33
C GLY A 261 24.15 -1.83 -19.76
N VAL A 262 24.37 -3.07 -20.24
CA VAL A 262 23.30 -4.01 -20.57
C VAL A 262 22.45 -4.34 -19.34
N LEU A 263 23.07 -4.64 -18.19
CA LEU A 263 22.35 -4.95 -16.96
C LEU A 263 21.48 -3.77 -16.47
N MET A 264 21.99 -2.54 -16.58
CA MET A 264 21.21 -1.35 -16.24
C MET A 264 19.97 -1.20 -17.14
N SER A 265 20.13 -1.40 -18.45
CA SER A 265 18.98 -1.36 -19.39
C SER A 265 17.93 -2.42 -19.08
N LEU A 266 18.37 -3.64 -18.73
CA LEU A 266 17.50 -4.77 -18.42
C LEU A 266 16.67 -4.57 -17.14
N HIS A 267 17.20 -3.84 -16.16
CA HIS A 267 16.50 -3.56 -14.92
C HIS A 267 15.34 -2.57 -15.10
N HIS A 268 15.52 -1.56 -15.96
CA HIS A 268 14.58 -0.46 -16.13
C HIS A 268 13.53 -0.75 -17.21
N GLU A 269 13.98 -1.22 -18.37
CA GLU A 269 13.13 -1.59 -19.48
C GLU A 269 13.44 -3.03 -19.88
N PRO A 270 12.89 -4.03 -19.14
CA PRO A 270 13.06 -5.41 -19.52
C PRO A 270 12.53 -5.59 -20.94
N PRO A 271 13.38 -6.03 -21.86
CA PRO A 271 13.04 -5.97 -23.26
C PRO A 271 11.92 -6.96 -23.58
N LEU A 272 11.07 -6.56 -24.52
CA LEU A 272 9.97 -7.40 -24.98
C LEU A 272 10.51 -8.69 -25.60
N LYS A 273 10.01 -9.82 -25.13
CA LYS A 273 10.34 -11.13 -25.70
C LYS A 273 9.75 -11.21 -27.11
N SER A 274 10.58 -11.59 -28.07
CA SER A 274 10.16 -11.87 -29.45
C SER A 274 10.63 -13.26 -29.86
N LYS A 275 9.97 -13.83 -30.87
CA LYS A 275 10.46 -15.06 -31.49
C LYS A 275 11.80 -14.76 -32.15
N THR A 276 12.83 -15.51 -31.75
CA THR A 276 14.16 -15.37 -32.32
C THR A 276 14.83 -16.73 -32.50
N LYS A 277 15.69 -16.84 -33.50
CA LYS A 277 16.43 -18.06 -33.83
C LYS A 277 17.68 -18.14 -32.95
N LEU A 278 17.93 -19.30 -32.35
CA LEU A 278 19.11 -19.49 -31.48
C LEU A 278 20.44 -19.46 -32.22
N LEU A 279 20.51 -20.05 -33.42
CA LEU A 279 21.78 -20.25 -34.13
C LEU A 279 22.53 -18.94 -34.44
N PRO A 280 21.89 -17.85 -34.91
CA PRO A 280 22.56 -16.57 -35.08
C PRO A 280 23.21 -16.01 -33.79
N HIS A 281 22.51 -16.13 -32.66
CA HIS A 281 23.02 -15.69 -31.36
C HIS A 281 24.20 -16.55 -30.90
N PHE A 282 24.10 -17.87 -31.06
CA PHE A 282 25.15 -18.81 -30.73
C PHE A 282 26.41 -18.60 -31.58
N ASN A 283 26.25 -18.48 -32.90
CA ASN A 283 27.37 -18.22 -33.81
C ASN A 283 28.04 -16.87 -33.54
N LYS A 284 27.26 -15.85 -33.18
CA LYS A 284 27.83 -14.56 -32.74
C LYS A 284 28.68 -14.73 -31.49
N ALA A 285 28.17 -15.44 -30.49
CA ALA A 285 28.90 -15.71 -29.25
C ALA A 285 30.23 -16.44 -29.47
N ILE A 286 30.26 -17.47 -30.33
CA ILE A 286 31.50 -18.17 -30.69
C ILE A 286 32.50 -17.21 -31.31
N ARG A 287 32.09 -16.43 -32.33
CA ARG A 287 33.00 -15.50 -33.03
C ARG A 287 33.63 -14.50 -32.07
N GLU A 288 32.82 -13.88 -31.21
CA GLU A 288 33.32 -12.90 -30.24
C GLU A 288 34.24 -13.56 -29.20
N ALA A 289 33.86 -14.73 -28.68
CA ALA A 289 34.66 -15.44 -27.68
C ALA A 289 36.02 -15.91 -28.24
N THR A 290 36.05 -16.41 -29.48
CA THR A 290 37.31 -16.82 -30.12
C THR A 290 38.23 -15.63 -30.38
N ARG A 291 37.69 -14.45 -30.71
CA ARG A 291 38.49 -13.22 -30.89
C ARG A 291 39.17 -12.78 -29.58
N ASP A 292 38.59 -13.11 -28.42
CA ASP A 292 39.13 -12.71 -27.12
C ASP A 292 40.30 -13.59 -26.64
N PHE A 293 40.50 -14.77 -27.23
CA PHE A 293 41.61 -15.67 -26.91
C PHE A 293 42.54 -15.85 -28.11
N GLU A 294 43.33 -14.82 -28.44
CA GLU A 294 44.27 -14.86 -29.56
C GLU A 294 45.32 -15.97 -29.45
N TRP A 295 45.60 -16.44 -28.23
CA TRP A 295 46.57 -17.50 -27.94
C TRP A 295 45.95 -18.89 -27.74
N LYS A 296 44.62 -19.04 -27.84
CA LYS A 296 43.95 -20.35 -27.71
C LYS A 296 43.10 -20.69 -28.91
N THR A 297 43.03 -21.98 -29.19
CA THR A 297 42.05 -22.53 -30.14
C THR A 297 40.83 -23.02 -29.38
N LEU A 298 39.67 -22.41 -29.62
CA LEU A 298 38.39 -22.88 -29.10
C LEU A 298 37.70 -23.78 -30.13
N GLU A 299 37.59 -25.07 -29.82
CA GLU A 299 36.79 -26.03 -30.60
C GLU A 299 35.42 -26.19 -29.95
N VAL A 300 34.42 -25.45 -30.44
CA VAL A 300 33.04 -25.48 -29.95
C VAL A 300 32.20 -26.43 -30.79
N LYS A 301 31.65 -27.49 -30.19
CA LYS A 301 30.68 -28.38 -30.83
C LYS A 301 29.27 -28.06 -30.36
N SER A 302 28.32 -28.08 -31.29
CA SER A 302 26.93 -27.76 -30.99
C SER A 302 25.98 -28.67 -31.74
N ASN A 303 24.87 -29.03 -31.08
CA ASN A 303 23.71 -29.70 -31.68
C ASN A 303 22.64 -28.68 -32.14
N ILE A 304 22.92 -27.38 -32.08
CA ILE A 304 22.02 -26.32 -32.57
C ILE A 304 22.12 -26.30 -34.11
N SER A 305 21.03 -26.65 -34.78
CA SER A 305 20.90 -26.66 -36.24
C SER A 305 20.19 -25.40 -36.77
N ASP A 306 20.33 -25.15 -38.08
CA ASP A 306 19.77 -23.97 -38.78
C ASP A 306 18.22 -23.93 -38.83
N ILE A 307 17.59 -25.07 -38.53
CA ILE A 307 16.14 -25.29 -38.76
C ILE A 307 15.34 -25.41 -37.45
N SER A 308 15.97 -25.58 -36.27
CA SER A 308 15.27 -26.31 -35.19
C SER A 308 14.96 -25.59 -33.88
N PHE A 309 15.48 -24.38 -33.60
CA PHE A 309 15.22 -23.75 -32.29
C PHE A 309 14.90 -22.26 -32.39
N GLU A 310 13.60 -21.98 -32.48
CA GLU A 310 13.04 -20.66 -32.18
C GLU A 310 12.62 -20.62 -30.71
N VAL A 311 13.04 -19.57 -30.00
CA VAL A 311 12.65 -19.33 -28.62
C VAL A 311 12.07 -17.93 -28.47
N ASN A 312 11.22 -17.75 -27.48
CA ASN A 312 10.81 -16.42 -27.05
C ASN A 312 11.91 -15.81 -26.20
N GLY A 313 12.63 -14.82 -26.73
CA GLY A 313 13.69 -14.15 -26.00
C GLY A 313 14.09 -12.82 -26.63
N HIS A 314 15.28 -12.33 -26.29
CA HIS A 314 15.71 -10.98 -26.65
C HIS A 314 17.03 -10.97 -27.44
N ALA A 315 17.35 -9.85 -28.07
CA ALA A 315 18.61 -9.61 -28.75
C ALA A 315 19.86 -9.79 -27.85
N PHE A 316 19.71 -9.81 -26.52
CA PHE A 316 20.81 -10.07 -25.58
C PHE A 316 21.09 -11.56 -25.33
N MET A 317 20.38 -12.47 -25.98
CA MET A 317 20.54 -13.91 -25.73
C MET A 317 21.92 -14.45 -26.08
N TRP A 318 22.61 -13.84 -27.06
CA TRP A 318 23.98 -14.19 -27.38
C TRP A 318 24.95 -13.99 -26.19
N TYR A 319 24.67 -13.07 -25.26
CA TYR A 319 25.50 -12.87 -24.06
C TYR A 319 25.53 -14.09 -23.15
N ILE A 320 24.45 -14.88 -23.11
CA ILE A 320 24.40 -16.11 -22.30
C ILE A 320 25.40 -17.13 -22.86
N PHE A 321 25.31 -17.39 -24.17
CA PHE A 321 26.23 -18.30 -24.85
C PHE A 321 27.68 -17.80 -24.75
N PHE A 322 27.88 -16.50 -24.94
CA PHE A 322 29.20 -15.88 -24.85
C PHE A 322 29.81 -16.07 -23.46
N ASN A 323 29.08 -15.77 -22.39
CA ASN A 323 29.59 -15.91 -21.02
C ASN A 323 29.97 -17.36 -20.68
N ILE A 324 29.20 -18.34 -21.15
CA ILE A 324 29.51 -19.77 -20.94
C ILE A 324 30.78 -20.16 -21.70
N ILE A 325 30.86 -19.86 -23.00
CA ILE A 325 32.01 -20.19 -23.85
C ILE A 325 33.28 -19.50 -23.31
N HIS A 326 33.16 -18.22 -22.99
CA HIS A 326 34.27 -17.41 -22.50
C HIS A 326 34.75 -17.86 -21.11
N PHE A 327 33.84 -18.26 -20.21
CA PHE A 327 34.21 -18.84 -18.91
C PHE A 327 34.97 -20.16 -19.08
N SER A 328 34.51 -21.05 -19.95
CA SER A 328 35.17 -22.32 -20.24
C SER A 328 36.56 -22.10 -20.84
N GLY A 329 36.71 -21.18 -21.80
CA GLY A 329 38.00 -20.87 -22.43
C GLY A 329 39.01 -20.24 -21.46
N ARG A 330 38.53 -19.46 -20.49
CA ARG A 330 39.35 -18.87 -19.43
C ARG A 330 39.80 -19.90 -18.40
N SER A 331 38.91 -20.81 -18.01
CA SER A 331 39.13 -21.73 -16.89
C SER A 331 40.01 -22.93 -17.25
N ASP A 332 40.03 -23.33 -18.53
CA ASP A 332 40.87 -24.43 -19.02
C ASP A 332 42.30 -23.91 -19.31
N PRO A 333 43.37 -24.42 -18.68
CA PRO A 333 44.73 -23.97 -18.91
C PRO A 333 45.32 -24.38 -20.28
N SER A 334 44.64 -25.24 -21.04
CA SER A 334 45.14 -25.78 -22.31
C SER A 334 45.09 -24.77 -23.47
N ASP A 335 46.05 -24.86 -24.40
CA ASP A 335 46.07 -24.06 -25.64
C ASP A 335 44.95 -24.44 -26.61
N LYS A 336 44.44 -25.67 -26.51
CA LYS A 336 43.28 -26.17 -27.25
C LYS A 336 42.17 -26.54 -26.29
N VAL A 337 41.11 -25.75 -26.26
CA VAL A 337 39.95 -25.97 -25.39
C VAL A 337 38.82 -26.56 -26.22
N LYS A 338 38.34 -27.74 -25.81
CA LYS A 338 37.21 -28.43 -26.45
C LYS A 338 35.97 -28.27 -25.59
N MET A 339 34.88 -27.80 -26.17
CA MET A 339 33.65 -27.48 -25.46
C MET A 339 32.39 -27.81 -26.26
#